data_AF-A0A2V6LY87-F1
#
_entry.id   AF-A0A2V6LY87-F1
#
_cell.length_a   1.000
_cell.length_b   1.000
_cell.length_c   1.000
_cell.angle_alpha   90.00
_cell.angle_beta   90.00
_cell.angle_gamma   90.00
#
_symmetry.space_group_name_H-M   'P 1'
#
loop_
_entity.id
_entity.type
_entity.pdbx_description
1 polymer ?
#
loop_
_entity_poly.entity_id
_entity_poly.type
_entity_poly.pdbx_seq_one_letter_code
_entity_poly.pdbx_strand_id
1 'polypeptide(L)'
;MQFNAEKLRERIAPLLQDNFQRFGELGAGLSIWQNGEPILDLHGGFRDTKREHPWTDDTVVLVWSATKGTRFRILAGIWSERQNGCHHRATGFAFRWIVRAR
;
A
#
# COMPACT_ATOMS: atom_id res chain seq x y z
N MET A 1 -20.37 3.09 0.97
CA MET A 1 -20.08 2.24 -0.22
C MET A 1 -19.00 1.26 0.17
N GLN A 2 -19.32 -0.03 0.28
CA GLN A 2 -18.37 -1.08 0.61
C GLN A 2 -17.93 -1.73 -0.71
N PHE A 3 -16.64 -1.72 -1.01
CA PHE A 3 -16.16 -2.36 -2.23
C PHE A 3 -16.22 -3.88 -2.07
N ASN A 4 -16.70 -4.58 -3.09
CA ASN A 4 -16.66 -6.04 -3.12
C ASN A 4 -15.20 -6.47 -3.42
N ALA A 5 -14.57 -7.14 -2.46
CA ALA A 5 -13.17 -7.58 -2.53
C ALA A 5 -12.90 -8.50 -3.73
N GLU A 6 -13.76 -9.47 -3.99
CA GLU A 6 -13.62 -10.42 -5.09
C GLU A 6 -13.65 -9.70 -6.45
N LYS A 7 -14.63 -8.82 -6.64
CA LYS A 7 -14.74 -8.01 -7.87
C LYS A 7 -13.54 -7.07 -8.05
N LEU A 8 -12.97 -6.57 -6.96
CA LEU A 8 -11.78 -5.73 -7.00
C LEU A 8 -10.57 -6.56 -7.43
N ARG A 9 -10.40 -7.74 -6.84
CA ARG A 9 -9.32 -8.69 -7.14
C ARG A 9 -9.34 -9.12 -8.60
N GLU A 10 -10.49 -9.55 -9.11
CA GLU A 10 -10.67 -9.96 -10.51
C GLU A 10 -10.22 -8.88 -11.51
N ARG A 11 -10.45 -7.61 -11.17
CA ARG A 11 -10.08 -6.47 -12.03
C ARG A 11 -8.62 -6.06 -11.89
N ILE A 12 -8.07 -6.11 -10.68
CA ILE A 12 -6.74 -5.55 -10.39
C ILE A 12 -5.62 -6.57 -10.60
N ALA A 13 -5.85 -7.85 -10.28
CA ALA A 13 -4.86 -8.91 -10.49
C ALA A 13 -4.32 -8.98 -11.93
N PRO A 14 -5.15 -8.98 -13.00
CA PRO A 14 -4.62 -9.01 -14.36
C PRO A 14 -3.88 -7.73 -14.75
N LEU A 15 -4.26 -6.57 -14.22
CA LEU A 15 -3.57 -5.30 -14.47
C LEU A 15 -2.18 -5.26 -13.82
N LEU A 16 -2.06 -5.82 -12.62
CA LEU A 16 -0.76 -5.98 -11.97
C LEU A 16 0.15 -6.90 -12.80
N GLN A 17 -0.41 -7.99 -13.34
CA GLN A 17 0.33 -8.89 -14.22
C GLN A 17 0.73 -8.23 -15.56
N ASP A 18 -0.17 -7.46 -16.17
CA ASP A 18 0.10 -6.70 -17.40
C ASP A 18 1.23 -5.68 -17.19
N ASN A 19 1.25 -5.02 -16.01
CA ASN A 19 2.32 -4.09 -15.67
C ASN A 19 3.70 -4.75 -15.63
N PHE A 20 3.81 -5.97 -15.07
CA PHE A 20 5.06 -6.73 -15.10
C PHE A 20 5.52 -7.03 -16.52
N GLN A 21 4.59 -7.42 -17.40
CA GLN A 21 4.90 -7.78 -18.78
C GLN A 21 5.26 -6.57 -19.65
N ARG A 22 4.50 -5.47 -19.56
CA ARG A 22 4.65 -4.30 -20.43
C ARG A 22 5.76 -3.37 -20.02
N PHE A 23 5.97 -3.19 -18.72
CA PHE A 23 6.96 -2.24 -18.19
C PHE A 23 8.22 -2.91 -17.66
N GLY A 24 8.28 -4.25 -17.70
CA GLY A 24 9.45 -5.02 -17.26
C GLY A 24 9.72 -4.86 -15.76
N GLU A 25 8.68 -4.66 -14.96
CA GLU A 25 8.81 -4.47 -13.52
C GLU A 25 9.41 -5.71 -12.84
N LEU A 26 10.32 -5.49 -11.89
CA LEU A 26 11.00 -6.57 -11.18
C LEU A 26 10.06 -7.27 -10.20
N GLY A 27 9.38 -6.47 -9.38
CA GLY A 27 8.40 -6.91 -8.40
C GLY A 27 7.64 -5.73 -7.81
N ALA A 28 6.39 -5.97 -7.44
CA ALA A 28 5.52 -4.95 -6.88
C ALA A 28 4.48 -5.56 -5.93
N GLY A 29 4.16 -4.81 -4.88
CA GLY A 29 3.05 -5.07 -3.96
C GLY A 29 2.02 -3.95 -4.00
N LEU A 30 0.75 -4.32 -3.86
CA LEU A 30 -0.41 -3.44 -3.84
C LEU A 30 -1.37 -3.86 -2.72
N SER A 31 -1.64 -2.94 -1.79
CA SER A 31 -2.54 -3.18 -0.67
C SER A 31 -3.59 -2.07 -0.59
N ILE A 32 -4.87 -2.44 -0.57
CA ILE A 32 -6.02 -1.51 -0.56
C ILE A 32 -6.78 -1.71 0.75
N TRP A 33 -7.00 -0.60 1.45
CA TRP A 33 -7.66 -0.55 2.75
C TRP A 33 -8.88 0.38 2.68
N GLN A 34 -9.95 0.02 3.38
CA GLN A 34 -11.13 0.88 3.52
C GLN A 34 -11.61 0.81 4.97
N ASN A 35 -11.83 1.99 5.57
CA ASN A 35 -12.34 2.11 6.94
C ASN A 35 -11.50 1.35 7.99
N GLY A 36 -10.19 1.20 7.76
CA GLY A 36 -9.29 0.48 8.67
C GLY A 36 -9.16 -1.01 8.39
N GLU A 37 -9.94 -1.56 7.45
CA GLU A 37 -9.89 -2.98 7.08
C GLU A 37 -9.18 -3.20 5.73
N PRO A 38 -8.33 -4.23 5.60
CA PRO A 38 -7.73 -4.61 4.33
C PRO A 38 -8.80 -5.24 3.42
N ILE A 39 -8.97 -4.70 2.21
CA ILE A 39 -9.89 -5.25 1.19
C ILE A 39 -9.14 -6.09 0.16
N LEU A 40 -7.91 -5.72 -0.16
CA LEU A 40 -7.10 -6.41 -1.15
C LEU A 40 -5.63 -6.31 -0.77
N ASP A 41 -4.93 -7.42 -0.84
CA ASP A 41 -3.47 -7.44 -0.79
C ASP A 41 -2.97 -8.36 -1.91
N LEU A 42 -2.15 -7.82 -2.79
CA LEU A 42 -1.59 -8.52 -3.93
C LEU A 42 -0.11 -8.19 -4.05
N HIS A 43 0.69 -9.20 -4.33
CA HIS A 43 2.09 -9.03 -4.65
C HIS A 43 2.50 -9.94 -5.81
N GLY A 44 3.58 -9.59 -6.50
CA GLY A 44 4.09 -10.39 -7.61
C GLY A 44 5.49 -9.98 -8.04
N GLY A 45 6.12 -10.84 -8.81
CA GLY A 45 7.49 -10.69 -9.28
C GLY A 45 8.53 -11.15 -8.25
N PHE A 46 9.69 -10.50 -8.27
CA PHE A 46 10.87 -10.88 -7.50
C PHE A 46 11.33 -9.72 -6.62
N ARG A 47 11.98 -10.04 -5.50
CA ARG A 47 12.55 -9.04 -4.58
C ARG A 47 13.97 -8.62 -4.97
N ASP A 48 14.62 -9.37 -5.86
CA ASP A 48 16.02 -9.18 -6.22
C ASP A 48 16.23 -9.06 -7.74
N THR A 49 17.23 -8.28 -8.13
CA THR A 49 17.51 -7.99 -9.55
C THR A 49 17.90 -9.23 -10.35
N LYS A 50 18.43 -10.25 -9.67
CA LYS A 50 18.77 -11.55 -10.25
C LYS A 50 17.57 -12.48 -10.45
N ARG A 51 16.39 -12.14 -9.92
CA ARG A 51 15.18 -12.96 -9.96
C ARG A 51 15.37 -14.34 -9.32
N GLU A 52 16.22 -14.43 -8.29
CA GLU A 52 16.46 -15.67 -7.56
C GLU A 52 15.42 -15.84 -6.44
N HIS A 53 14.89 -14.73 -5.92
CA HIS A 53 13.97 -14.75 -4.79
C HIS A 53 12.61 -14.14 -5.16
N PRO A 54 11.52 -14.93 -5.11
CA PRO A 54 10.18 -14.41 -5.37
C PRO A 54 9.78 -13.39 -4.29
N TRP A 55 8.87 -12.49 -4.66
CA TRP A 55 8.22 -11.62 -3.70
C TRP A 55 7.33 -12.45 -2.76
N THR A 56 7.47 -12.20 -1.47
CA THR A 56 6.66 -12.79 -0.39
C THR A 56 6.00 -11.70 0.45
N ASP A 57 5.04 -12.06 1.32
CA ASP A 57 4.40 -11.10 2.23
C ASP A 57 5.39 -10.41 3.18
N ASP A 58 6.50 -11.08 3.51
CA ASP A 58 7.58 -10.54 4.35
C ASP A 58 8.59 -9.68 3.58
N THR A 59 8.37 -9.43 2.29
CA THR A 59 9.31 -8.67 1.46
C THR A 59 9.30 -7.19 1.84
N VAL A 60 10.40 -6.75 2.46
CA VAL A 60 10.63 -5.35 2.83
C VAL A 60 11.24 -4.58 1.67
N VAL A 61 10.64 -3.44 1.36
CA VAL A 61 11.04 -2.56 0.26
C VAL A 61 11.18 -1.12 0.71
N LEU A 62 12.11 -0.40 0.11
CA LEU A 62 12.32 1.02 0.38
C LEU A 62 11.13 1.85 -0.12
N VAL A 63 10.40 2.47 0.81
CA VAL A 63 9.18 3.26 0.51
C VAL A 63 9.46 4.76 0.30
N TRP A 64 10.74 5.19 0.36
CA TRP A 64 11.20 6.56 0.08
C TRP A 64 10.32 7.65 0.72
N SER A 65 9.83 8.60 -0.09
CA SER A 65 9.03 9.73 0.39
C SER A 65 7.67 9.33 0.98
N ALA A 66 7.19 8.10 0.76
CA ALA A 66 5.94 7.65 1.37
C ALA A 66 6.01 7.62 2.90
N THR A 67 7.21 7.49 3.49
CA THR A 67 7.44 7.60 4.94
C THR A 67 6.97 8.95 5.52
N LYS A 68 6.95 10.02 4.72
CA LYS A 68 6.50 11.35 5.15
C LYS A 68 5.04 11.35 5.62
N GLY A 69 4.17 10.59 4.94
CA GLY A 69 2.76 10.48 5.32
C GLY A 69 2.58 9.82 6.69
N THR A 70 3.29 8.72 6.94
CA THR A 70 3.29 8.06 8.27
C THR A 70 3.81 8.99 9.35
N ARG A 71 4.90 9.71 9.09
CA ARG A 71 5.45 10.69 10.03
C ARG A 71 4.44 11.80 10.35
N PHE A 72 3.75 12.32 9.34
CA PHE A 72 2.70 13.33 9.55
C PHE A 72 1.57 12.80 10.42
N ARG A 73 1.10 11.55 10.19
CA ARG A 73 0.05 10.95 11.03
C ARG A 73 0.46 10.83 12.50
N ILE A 74 1.70 10.41 12.78
CA ILE A 74 2.21 10.33 14.16
C ILE A 74 2.21 11.72 14.81
N LEU A 75 2.73 12.73 14.10
CA LEU A 75 2.75 14.11 14.59
C LEU A 75 1.35 14.66 14.84
N ALA A 76 0.39 14.38 13.95
CA ALA A 76 -1.01 14.77 14.13
C ALA A 76 -1.65 14.07 15.34
N GLY A 77 -1.33 12.79 15.59
CA GLY A 77 -1.78 12.07 16.78
C GLY A 77 -1.25 12.69 18.07
N ILE A 78 0.07 12.93 18.15
CA ILE A 78 0.71 13.60 19.30
C ILE A 78 0.13 15.01 19.50
N TRP A 79 -0.11 15.75 18.41
CA TRP A 79 -0.72 17.07 18.49
C TRP A 79 -2.16 17.01 18.98
N SER A 80 -2.96 16.03 18.51
CA SER A 80 -4.32 15.81 18.97
C SER A 80 -4.39 15.47 20.45
N GLU A 81 -3.49 14.62 20.95
CA GLU A 81 -3.39 14.28 22.38
C GLU A 81 -3.02 15.49 23.24
N ARG A 82 -2.18 16.40 22.70
CA ARG A 82 -1.87 17.68 23.36
C ARG A 82 -3.02 18.70 23.29
N GLN A 83 -3.92 18.54 22.32
CA GLN A 83 -5.05 19.42 22.02
C GLN A 83 -6.39 18.84 22.51
N ASN A 84 -6.41 18.03 23.57
CA ASN A 84 -7.62 17.50 24.22
C ASN A 84 -8.56 18.59 24.82
N GLY A 85 -8.72 19.73 24.14
CA GLY A 85 -9.78 20.72 24.26
C GLY A 85 -10.43 21.15 22.94
N CYS A 86 -9.99 20.68 21.76
CA CYS A 86 -10.58 21.10 20.47
C CYS A 86 -10.87 19.92 19.53
N HIS A 87 -12.15 19.56 19.40
CA HIS A 87 -12.65 18.53 18.49
C HIS A 87 -12.29 18.83 17.02
N HIS A 88 -11.49 17.97 16.40
CA HIS A 88 -11.43 17.86 14.94
C HIS A 88 -11.51 16.38 14.53
N ARG A 89 -12.52 16.06 13.72
CA ARG A 89 -12.79 14.72 13.19
C ARG A 89 -12.13 14.59 11.82
N ALA A 90 -10.96 13.97 11.76
CA ALA A 90 -10.31 13.65 10.48
C ALA A 90 -10.74 12.25 10.04
N THR A 91 -11.77 12.16 9.20
CA THR A 91 -12.17 10.90 8.55
C THR A 91 -11.11 10.56 7.48
N GLY A 92 -10.15 9.70 7.84
CA GLY A 92 -9.01 9.38 7.00
C GLY A 92 -9.26 8.22 6.04
N PHE A 93 -9.24 8.50 4.73
CA PHE A 93 -8.95 7.49 3.71
C PHE A 93 -7.43 7.36 3.58
N ALA A 94 -6.88 6.16 3.72
CA ALA A 94 -5.46 5.89 3.54
C ALA A 94 -5.26 4.91 2.37
N PHE A 95 -4.74 5.42 1.25
CA PHE A 95 -4.28 4.61 0.13
C PHE A 95 -2.80 4.28 0.33
N ARG A 96 -2.43 3.00 0.33
CA ARG A 96 -1.03 2.58 0.26
C ARG A 96 -0.69 2.27 -1.20
N TRP A 97 0.21 3.06 -1.76
CA TRP A 97 0.64 2.98 -3.15
C TRP A 97 1.56 1.80 -3.44
N ILE A 98 1.60 1.42 -4.72
CA ILE A 98 2.53 0.47 -5.36
C ILE A 98 3.95 0.71 -4.85
N VAL A 99 4.56 -0.30 -4.22
CA VAL A 99 5.98 -0.25 -3.89
C VAL A 99 6.74 -1.04 -4.94
N ARG A 100 7.64 -0.35 -5.65
CA ARG A 100 8.44 -0.89 -6.74
C ARG A 100 9.79 -1.35 -6.19
N ALA A 101 10.11 -2.63 -6.32
CA ALA A 101 11.49 -3.07 -6.21
C ALA A 101 12.21 -2.68 -7.51
N ARG A 102 13.35 -2.00 -7.40
CA ARG A 102 14.28 -1.79 -8.52
C ARG A 102 15.44 -2.76 -8.38
#